data_AF-A0A838PCJ1-F1
#
_entry.id   AF-A0A838PCJ1-F1
#
_cell.length_a   1.000
_cell.length_b   1.000
_cell.length_c   1.000
_cell.angle_alpha   90.00
_cell.angle_beta   90.00
_cell.angle_gamma   90.00
#
_symmetry.space_group_name_H-M   'P 1'
#
loop_
_entity.id
_entity.type
_entity.pdbx_description
1 polymer ?
#
loop_
_entity_poly.entity_id
_entity_poly.type
_entity_poly.pdbx_seq_one_letter_code
_entity_poly.pdbx_strand_id
1 'polypeptide(L)'
;MNAKEMLSVPFITLIPISLLLSVPTVWSQGKRPQDGSTSPLPVTKTKLEVREFSKEFEQWRKSLTITTPERLTFRWMTDEASVALATWTVTNKPTSSSSVAAAALAPKVIRSGNLRKAPAKGHVDMFDIDFAQFAPKKPPQTPRTYWVFITPKNMLGQTVGKSSVPVKIVYHASNAQPIKLGECFKNSDCYTGYFCNLNLNECRVIAYQCDAQFVRGSDGNKFDCTPYMCQAGQCLKTCASVDDCAPPAVCNQEGKCVYLPDQRE
;
A
#
# COMPACT_ATOMS: atom_id res chain seq x y z
N MET A 1 36.31 1.37 43.39
CA MET A 1 36.78 2.77 43.39
C MET A 1 37.17 3.14 41.98
N ASN A 2 36.40 4.02 41.34
CA ASN A 2 36.86 5.00 40.35
C ASN A 2 35.63 5.81 39.93
N ALA A 3 35.49 6.95 40.58
CA ALA A 3 34.54 7.99 40.26
C ALA A 3 35.01 8.75 39.02
N LYS A 4 34.10 9.11 38.12
CA LYS A 4 34.36 10.19 37.16
C LYS A 4 33.09 10.98 36.86
N GLU A 5 33.09 12.14 37.51
CA GLU A 5 32.64 13.47 37.11
C GLU A 5 31.35 13.67 36.30
N MET A 6 30.45 14.37 36.98
CA MET A 6 29.35 15.16 36.47
C MET A 6 29.86 16.33 35.62
N LEU A 7 29.23 16.56 34.47
CA LEU A 7 29.20 17.88 33.82
C LEU A 7 27.73 18.35 33.78
N SER A 8 27.49 19.38 34.59
CA SER A 8 26.25 20.14 34.67
C SER A 8 26.16 21.10 33.49
N VAL A 9 25.08 21.03 32.72
CA VAL A 9 24.80 21.94 31.59
C VAL A 9 23.66 22.87 32.01
N PRO A 10 23.83 24.20 31.90
CA PRO A 10 22.81 25.16 32.32
C PRO A 10 21.62 25.20 31.34
N PHE A 11 20.42 25.25 31.94
CA PHE A 11 19.14 25.56 31.31
C PHE A 11 19.16 27.00 30.77
N ILE A 12 18.97 27.17 29.46
CA ILE A 12 18.61 28.45 28.85
C ILE A 12 17.13 28.37 28.45
N THR A 13 16.30 29.04 29.25
CA THR A 13 14.89 29.32 28.97
C THR A 13 14.79 30.51 28.02
N LEU A 14 14.20 30.31 26.84
CA LEU A 14 13.81 31.40 25.93
C LEU A 14 12.29 31.40 25.71
N ILE A 15 11.78 32.63 25.70
CA ILE A 15 10.41 33.13 25.82
C ILE A 15 9.55 32.80 24.59
N PRO A 16 8.24 32.52 24.74
CA PRO A 16 7.33 32.42 23.60
C PRO A 16 6.94 33.82 23.07
N ILE A 17 7.21 34.08 21.80
CA ILE A 17 6.69 35.24 21.06
C ILE A 17 5.33 34.85 20.47
N SER A 18 4.27 35.49 20.94
CA SER A 18 2.92 35.40 20.37
C SER A 18 2.81 36.27 19.13
N LEU A 19 2.85 35.66 17.93
CA LEU A 19 2.48 36.31 16.67
C LEU A 19 0.97 36.10 16.44
N LEU A 20 0.21 37.18 16.54
CA LEU A 20 -1.17 37.26 16.09
C LEU A 20 -1.19 37.36 14.56
N LEU A 21 -1.44 36.23 13.88
CA LEU A 21 -1.79 36.21 12.46
C LEU A 21 -3.31 36.31 12.33
N SER A 22 -3.76 37.38 11.67
CA SER A 22 -5.14 37.60 11.26
C SER A 22 -5.54 36.54 10.22
N VAL A 23 -6.60 35.78 10.54
CA VAL A 23 -7.17 34.78 9.64
C VAL A 23 -8.21 35.47 8.73
N PRO A 24 -8.16 35.28 7.40
CA PRO A 24 -9.22 35.77 6.53
C PRO A 24 -10.55 35.06 6.83
N THR A 25 -11.63 35.84 6.76
CA THR A 25 -13.01 35.39 6.90
C THR A 25 -13.35 34.32 5.88
N VAL A 26 -13.35 33.06 6.31
CA VAL A 26 -13.84 31.93 5.54
C VAL A 26 -15.36 31.96 5.53
N TRP A 27 -15.91 32.08 4.33
CA TRP A 27 -17.32 32.00 3.97
C TRP A 27 -17.96 30.72 4.54
N SER A 28 -18.90 30.88 5.47
CA SER A 28 -19.65 29.79 6.10
C SER A 28 -20.63 29.17 5.09
N GLN A 29 -20.29 28.00 4.54
CA GLN A 29 -21.26 27.14 3.87
C GLN A 29 -22.09 26.42 4.94
N GLY A 30 -23.41 26.55 4.85
CA GLY A 30 -24.37 25.95 5.76
C GLY A 30 -24.16 24.45 5.96
N LYS A 31 -23.82 24.06 7.20
CA LYS A 31 -23.83 22.67 7.65
C LYS A 31 -25.26 22.14 7.63
N ARG A 32 -25.52 21.18 6.77
CA ARG A 32 -26.69 20.29 6.89
C ARG A 32 -26.61 19.55 8.23
N PRO A 33 -27.73 19.34 8.95
CA PRO A 33 -27.76 18.45 10.10
C PRO A 33 -27.40 17.05 9.62
N GLN A 34 -26.19 16.57 9.95
CA GLN A 34 -25.84 15.16 9.76
C GLN A 34 -26.39 14.39 10.95
N ASP A 35 -27.55 13.78 10.73
CA ASP A 35 -28.09 12.69 11.52
C ASP A 35 -27.08 11.54 11.62
N GLY A 36 -26.92 11.00 12.82
CA GLY A 36 -26.22 9.73 13.07
C GLY A 36 -24.77 9.88 13.51
N SER A 37 -24.56 10.28 14.76
CA SER A 37 -23.28 10.15 15.47
C SER A 37 -22.83 8.68 15.51
N THR A 38 -22.13 8.23 14.48
CA THR A 38 -21.43 6.95 14.47
C THR A 38 -20.30 7.06 15.49
N SER A 39 -20.49 6.43 16.65
CA SER A 39 -19.48 6.40 17.72
C SER A 39 -18.12 5.99 17.12
N PRO A 40 -17.04 6.76 17.32
CA PRO A 40 -15.76 6.48 16.71
C PRO A 40 -15.31 5.08 17.14
N LEU A 41 -15.10 4.21 16.14
CA LEU A 41 -14.65 2.85 16.39
C LEU A 41 -13.40 2.90 17.28
N PRO A 42 -13.31 2.05 18.31
CA PRO A 42 -12.16 2.03 19.20
C PRO A 42 -10.87 1.88 18.38
N VAL A 43 -10.02 2.90 18.42
CA VAL A 43 -8.80 2.95 17.64
C VAL A 43 -7.78 2.00 18.28
N THR A 44 -7.38 0.97 17.55
CA THR A 44 -6.22 0.15 17.91
C THR A 44 -4.93 0.87 17.53
N LYS A 45 -3.91 0.82 18.38
CA LYS A 45 -2.56 1.34 18.06
C LYS A 45 -1.72 0.34 17.26
N THR A 46 -2.29 -0.81 16.92
CA THR A 46 -1.62 -1.86 16.16
C THR A 46 -2.21 -1.97 14.78
N LYS A 47 -1.36 -1.85 13.76
CA LYS A 47 -1.74 -1.88 12.35
C LYS A 47 -1.19 -3.15 11.69
N LEU A 48 -1.99 -3.77 10.83
CA LEU A 48 -1.63 -4.92 10.02
C LEU A 48 -2.10 -4.68 8.59
N GLU A 49 -1.25 -5.00 7.62
CA GLU A 49 -1.52 -4.90 6.20
C GLU A 49 -0.91 -6.10 5.47
N VAL A 50 -1.48 -6.47 4.32
CA VAL A 50 -0.96 -7.50 3.42
C VAL A 50 -0.41 -6.88 2.15
N ARG A 51 0.68 -7.43 1.63
CA ARG A 51 1.27 -7.04 0.35
C ARG A 51 0.42 -7.58 -0.80
N GLU A 52 0.00 -6.69 -1.68
CA GLU A 52 -0.60 -6.99 -2.98
C GLU A 52 0.47 -6.83 -4.06
N PHE A 53 0.75 -7.91 -4.78
CA PHE A 53 1.62 -7.87 -5.95
C PHE A 53 0.80 -7.50 -7.19
N SER A 54 0.89 -6.23 -7.59
CA SER A 54 0.64 -5.86 -8.97
C SER A 54 1.98 -5.82 -9.68
N LYS A 55 2.07 -6.31 -10.93
CA LYS A 55 3.31 -6.57 -11.69
C LYS A 55 4.40 -5.48 -11.57
N GLU A 56 4.02 -4.23 -11.33
CA GLU A 56 4.92 -3.08 -11.26
C GLU A 56 4.86 -2.29 -9.94
N PHE A 57 3.90 -2.56 -9.04
CA PHE A 57 3.74 -1.78 -7.81
C PHE A 57 3.42 -2.66 -6.61
N GLU A 58 4.24 -2.52 -5.57
CA GLU A 58 3.93 -3.06 -4.24
C GLU A 58 2.93 -2.15 -3.53
N GLN A 59 1.76 -2.71 -3.22
CA GLN A 59 0.72 -1.99 -2.47
C GLN A 59 0.39 -2.73 -1.18
N TRP A 60 0.09 -1.98 -0.12
CA TRP A 60 -0.27 -2.52 1.18
C TRP A 60 -1.76 -2.31 1.42
N ARG A 61 -2.49 -3.41 1.57
CA ARG A 61 -3.96 -3.42 1.64
C ARG A 61 -4.45 -4.01 2.94
N LYS A 62 -5.71 -3.72 3.26
CA LYS A 62 -6.47 -4.37 4.35
C LYS A 62 -7.37 -5.51 3.86
N SER A 63 -7.48 -5.67 2.55
CA SER A 63 -8.19 -6.78 1.91
C SER A 63 -7.40 -7.24 0.70
N LEU A 64 -7.27 -8.55 0.52
CA LEU A 64 -6.62 -9.15 -0.64
C LEU A 64 -7.46 -10.33 -1.12
N THR A 65 -7.59 -10.43 -2.44
CA THR A 65 -8.22 -11.58 -3.08
C THR A 65 -7.14 -12.44 -3.71
N ILE A 66 -7.16 -13.74 -3.42
CA ILE A 66 -6.22 -14.72 -3.95
C ILE A 66 -6.98 -15.80 -4.71
N THR A 67 -6.39 -16.28 -5.80
CA THR A 67 -6.91 -17.40 -6.59
C THR A 67 -6.06 -18.67 -6.42
N THR A 68 -4.87 -18.54 -5.85
CA THR A 68 -3.97 -19.64 -5.51
C THR A 68 -3.56 -19.52 -4.04
N PRO A 69 -3.46 -20.64 -3.31
CA PRO A 69 -3.02 -20.61 -1.92
C PRO A 69 -1.49 -20.51 -1.92
N GLU A 70 -0.98 -19.29 -1.81
CA GLU A 70 0.45 -18.99 -1.85
C GLU A 70 0.95 -18.40 -0.54
N ARG A 71 2.26 -18.10 -0.47
CA ARG A 71 2.86 -17.41 0.65
C ARG A 71 2.55 -15.92 0.56
N LEU A 72 1.81 -15.40 1.52
CA LEU A 72 1.45 -14.00 1.59
C LEU A 72 2.32 -13.27 2.61
N THR A 73 2.84 -12.12 2.20
CA THR A 73 3.65 -11.25 3.05
C THR A 73 2.78 -10.20 3.72
N PHE A 74 2.94 -10.08 5.03
CA PHE A 74 2.28 -9.10 5.86
C PHE A 74 3.31 -8.14 6.43
N ARG A 75 2.89 -6.90 6.69
CA ARG A 75 3.62 -5.97 7.53
C ARG A 75 2.76 -5.54 8.69
N TRP A 76 3.40 -5.28 9.82
CA TRP A 76 2.72 -4.78 10.99
C TRP A 76 3.55 -3.72 11.71
N MET A 77 2.87 -2.90 12.49
CA MET A 77 3.46 -1.89 13.37
C MET A 77 2.58 -1.72 14.61
N THR A 78 3.17 -1.25 15.70
CA THR A 78 2.43 -0.93 16.91
C THR A 78 3.06 0.25 17.65
N ASP A 79 2.21 1.11 18.20
CA ASP A 79 2.59 2.19 19.12
C ASP A 79 2.20 1.86 20.57
N GLU A 80 1.83 0.61 20.86
CA GLU A 80 1.58 0.16 22.23
C GLU A 80 2.90 0.08 23.02
N ALA A 81 2.91 0.67 24.22
CA ALA A 81 4.06 0.59 25.11
C ALA A 81 4.24 -0.84 25.64
N SER A 82 5.49 -1.23 25.92
CA SER A 82 5.82 -2.54 26.51
C SER A 82 5.52 -3.77 25.64
N VAL A 83 5.22 -3.58 24.36
CA VAL A 83 5.17 -4.69 23.40
C VAL A 83 6.60 -5.15 23.11
N ALA A 84 6.80 -6.46 23.20
CA ALA A 84 8.08 -7.08 22.87
C ALA A 84 7.96 -8.15 21.77
N LEU A 85 6.79 -8.77 21.66
CA LEU A 85 6.50 -9.83 20.68
C LEU A 85 5.04 -9.74 20.25
N ALA A 86 4.62 -10.57 19.29
CA ALA A 86 3.22 -10.67 18.93
C ALA A 86 2.83 -12.09 18.54
N THR A 87 1.54 -12.38 18.49
CA THR A 87 1.00 -13.59 17.88
C THR A 87 0.09 -13.19 16.73
N TRP A 88 0.31 -13.75 15.54
CA TRP A 88 -0.64 -13.66 14.45
C TRP A 88 -1.61 -14.83 14.50
N THR A 89 -2.86 -14.58 14.09
CA THR A 89 -3.92 -15.58 14.09
C THR A 89 -4.75 -15.45 12.82
N VAL A 90 -5.07 -16.59 12.20
CA VAL A 90 -5.97 -16.70 11.05
C VAL A 90 -7.26 -17.37 11.51
N THR A 91 -8.41 -16.75 11.23
CA THR A 91 -9.74 -17.27 11.59
C THR A 91 -10.67 -17.32 10.37
N ASN A 92 -11.75 -18.11 10.48
CA ASN A 92 -12.81 -18.19 9.45
C ASN A 92 -13.87 -17.07 9.57
N LYS A 93 -13.87 -16.32 10.67
CA LYS A 93 -14.83 -15.25 10.98
C LYS A 93 -14.10 -14.09 11.63
N PRO A 94 -14.54 -12.84 11.43
CA PRO A 94 -13.93 -11.73 12.13
C PRO A 94 -14.19 -11.88 13.64
N THR A 95 -13.24 -11.50 14.49
CA THR A 95 -13.52 -11.30 15.92
C THR A 95 -14.40 -10.07 16.05
N SER A 96 -15.70 -10.25 16.31
CA SER A 96 -16.57 -9.13 16.64
C SER A 96 -16.10 -8.54 17.97
N SER A 97 -15.66 -7.28 17.96
CA SER A 97 -15.21 -6.57 19.16
C SER A 97 -16.37 -6.15 20.08
N SER A 98 -17.62 -6.47 19.75
CA SER A 98 -18.79 -5.92 20.42
C SER A 98 -19.99 -6.87 20.44
N SER A 99 -20.49 -7.04 21.66
CA SER A 99 -21.78 -7.58 22.11
C SER A 99 -21.82 -9.04 22.56
N VAL A 100 -22.26 -9.18 23.81
CA VAL A 100 -22.50 -10.39 24.62
C VAL A 100 -23.57 -11.30 24.02
N ALA A 101 -24.23 -10.89 22.93
CA ALA A 101 -25.37 -11.57 22.32
C ALA A 101 -25.00 -12.55 21.19
N ALA A 102 -23.74 -12.60 20.72
CA ALA A 102 -23.31 -13.49 19.63
C ALA A 102 -22.46 -14.69 20.09
N ALA A 103 -22.70 -15.20 21.30
CA ALA A 103 -21.96 -16.32 21.87
C ALA A 103 -22.06 -17.64 21.07
N ALA A 104 -22.96 -17.73 20.09
CA ALA A 104 -23.23 -18.99 19.40
C ALA A 104 -22.09 -19.46 18.47
N LEU A 105 -21.21 -18.59 17.95
CA LEU A 105 -20.15 -19.03 17.03
C LEU A 105 -18.87 -18.20 17.18
N ALA A 106 -18.09 -18.49 18.23
CA ALA A 106 -16.74 -17.97 18.38
C ALA A 106 -15.91 -18.22 17.09
N PRO A 107 -15.08 -17.26 16.65
CA PRO A 107 -14.20 -17.46 15.50
C PRO A 107 -13.34 -18.71 15.67
N LYS A 108 -13.39 -19.63 14.70
CA LYS A 108 -12.52 -20.80 14.71
C LYS A 108 -11.13 -20.37 14.28
N VAL A 109 -10.15 -20.56 15.16
CA VAL A 109 -8.73 -20.40 14.82
C VAL A 109 -8.33 -21.51 13.85
N ILE A 110 -7.86 -21.13 12.68
CA ILE A 110 -7.38 -22.03 11.62
C ILE A 110 -5.87 -22.26 11.79
N ARG A 111 -5.13 -21.17 12.03
CA ARG A 111 -3.68 -21.17 12.16
C ARG A 111 -3.24 -20.01 13.05
N SER A 112 -2.11 -20.17 13.74
CA SER A 112 -1.46 -19.10 14.48
C SER A 112 0.05 -19.28 14.47
N GLY A 113 0.77 -18.20 14.79
CA GLY A 113 2.22 -18.23 14.94
C GLY A 113 2.73 -17.05 15.77
N ASN A 114 3.90 -17.22 16.37
CA ASN A 114 4.53 -16.19 17.20
C ASN A 114 5.56 -15.40 16.38
N LEU A 115 5.51 -14.08 16.52
CA LEU A 115 6.51 -13.13 16.05
C LEU A 115 7.41 -12.79 17.21
N ARG A 116 8.70 -13.14 17.10
CA ARG A 116 9.63 -13.12 18.22
C ARG A 116 10.09 -11.72 18.65
N LYS A 117 9.83 -10.72 17.82
CA LYS A 117 10.28 -9.35 18.02
C LYS A 117 9.18 -8.40 17.55
N ALA A 118 8.93 -7.35 18.33
CA ALA A 118 8.11 -6.23 17.91
C ALA A 118 8.95 -5.20 17.13
N PRO A 119 8.37 -4.52 16.12
CA PRO A 119 9.04 -3.40 15.49
C PRO A 119 9.28 -2.28 16.51
N ALA A 120 10.34 -1.50 16.29
CA ALA A 120 10.53 -0.26 17.03
C ALA A 120 9.35 0.68 16.78
N LYS A 121 9.06 1.58 17.73
CA LYS A 121 8.00 2.58 17.58
C LYS A 121 8.16 3.34 16.26
N GLY A 122 7.07 3.53 15.51
CA GLY A 122 7.08 4.17 14.20
C GLY A 122 7.70 3.34 13.06
N HIS A 123 8.16 2.12 13.31
CA HIS A 123 8.71 1.22 12.30
C HIS A 123 7.74 0.07 12.00
N VAL A 124 7.99 -0.61 10.87
CA VAL A 124 7.26 -1.83 10.48
C VAL A 124 8.18 -3.04 10.59
N ASP A 125 7.57 -4.19 10.85
CA ASP A 125 8.22 -5.50 10.70
C ASP A 125 7.37 -6.38 9.78
N MET A 126 8.00 -7.35 9.12
CA MET A 126 7.39 -8.17 8.08
C MET A 126 7.42 -9.64 8.43
N PHE A 127 6.37 -10.36 8.03
CA PHE A 127 6.30 -11.80 8.21
C PHE A 127 5.44 -12.43 7.12
N ASP A 128 5.63 -13.73 6.90
CA ASP A 128 4.88 -14.47 5.90
C ASP A 128 3.92 -15.47 6.55
N ILE A 129 2.77 -15.65 5.92
CA ILE A 129 1.85 -16.76 6.20
C ILE A 129 1.73 -17.60 4.94
N ASP A 130 2.02 -18.89 5.08
CA ASP A 130 1.89 -19.86 4.00
C ASP A 130 0.46 -20.42 3.96
N PHE A 131 -0.39 -19.84 3.10
CA PHE A 131 -1.78 -20.26 2.98
C PHE A 131 -1.92 -21.67 2.39
N ALA A 132 -0.91 -22.17 1.66
CA ALA A 132 -0.90 -23.54 1.13
C ALA A 132 -0.96 -24.61 2.24
N GLN A 133 -0.56 -24.28 3.47
CA GLN A 133 -0.58 -25.20 4.60
C GLN A 133 -1.98 -25.50 5.14
N PHE A 134 -2.98 -24.64 4.89
CA PHE A 134 -4.31 -24.80 5.49
C PHE A 134 -5.49 -24.43 4.57
N ALA A 135 -5.27 -23.69 3.50
CA ALA A 135 -6.30 -23.45 2.49
C ALA A 135 -6.50 -24.71 1.63
N PRO A 136 -7.72 -24.95 1.09
CA PRO A 136 -7.93 -26.01 0.12
C PRO A 136 -6.96 -25.91 -1.06
N LYS A 137 -6.32 -27.03 -1.45
CA LYS A 137 -5.40 -27.07 -2.60
C LYS A 137 -6.07 -26.63 -3.89
N LYS A 138 -7.34 -26.99 -4.08
CA LYS A 138 -8.17 -26.53 -5.20
C LYS A 138 -8.96 -25.29 -4.78
N PRO A 139 -8.91 -24.20 -5.56
CA PRO A 139 -9.69 -23.00 -5.28
C PRO A 139 -11.19 -23.30 -5.16
N PRO A 140 -11.86 -22.85 -4.08
CA PRO A 140 -13.25 -23.17 -3.85
C PRO A 140 -14.17 -22.36 -4.77
N GLN A 141 -15.21 -22.99 -5.31
CA GLN A 141 -16.23 -22.32 -6.13
C GLN A 141 -16.99 -21.26 -5.33
N THR A 142 -17.30 -21.55 -4.07
CA THR A 142 -17.81 -20.56 -3.12
C THR A 142 -16.64 -19.87 -2.42
N PRO A 143 -16.51 -18.53 -2.49
CA PRO A 143 -15.42 -17.81 -1.84
C PRO A 143 -15.30 -18.14 -0.36
N ARG A 144 -14.08 -18.46 0.07
CA ARG A 144 -13.73 -18.60 1.49
C ARG A 144 -13.07 -17.32 1.96
N THR A 145 -13.51 -16.80 3.09
CA THR A 145 -12.89 -15.62 3.72
C THR A 145 -12.08 -16.05 4.92
N TYR A 146 -10.83 -15.60 4.98
CA TYR A 146 -9.96 -15.70 6.13
C TYR A 146 -9.75 -14.30 6.71
N TRP A 147 -9.61 -14.24 8.02
CA TRP A 147 -9.35 -12.99 8.75
C TRP A 147 -8.05 -13.14 9.50
N VAL A 148 -7.09 -12.26 9.22
CA VAL A 148 -5.77 -12.28 9.85
C VAL A 148 -5.68 -11.14 10.85
N PHE A 149 -5.28 -11.45 12.07
CA PHE A 149 -5.09 -10.50 13.16
C PHE A 149 -3.68 -10.61 13.71
N ILE A 150 -3.23 -9.54 14.33
CA ILE A 150 -2.05 -9.57 15.19
C ILE A 150 -2.42 -9.08 16.59
N THR A 151 -1.93 -9.81 17.59
CA THR A 151 -2.14 -9.50 19.00
C THR A 151 -0.78 -9.19 19.63
N PRO A 152 -0.52 -7.92 20.01
CA PRO A 152 0.72 -7.54 20.68
C PRO A 152 0.84 -8.17 22.06
N LYS A 153 2.06 -8.52 22.46
CA LYS A 153 2.36 -9.15 23.74
C LYS A 153 3.63 -8.57 24.36
N ASN A 154 3.70 -8.58 25.68
CA ASN A 154 4.93 -8.27 26.42
C ASN A 154 5.89 -9.48 26.46
N MET A 155 7.05 -9.32 27.12
CA MET A 155 8.05 -10.39 27.28
C MET A 155 7.54 -11.62 28.06
N LEU A 156 6.50 -11.45 28.88
CA LEU A 156 5.85 -12.54 29.62
C LEU A 156 4.78 -13.26 28.79
N GLY A 157 4.57 -12.84 27.53
CA GLY A 157 3.55 -13.41 26.65
C GLY A 157 2.12 -12.93 26.93
N GLN A 158 1.93 -11.94 27.81
CA GLN A 158 0.62 -11.37 28.12
C GLN A 158 0.22 -10.35 27.05
N THR A 159 -1.06 -10.32 26.70
CA THR A 159 -1.60 -9.37 25.71
C THR A 159 -1.45 -7.93 26.18
N VAL A 160 -0.98 -7.06 25.29
CA VAL A 160 -0.86 -5.62 25.52
C VAL A 160 -1.70 -4.88 24.49
N GLY A 161 -2.61 -4.03 24.97
CA GLY A 161 -3.51 -3.29 24.10
C GLY A 161 -4.55 -4.17 23.40
N LYS A 162 -5.13 -3.64 22.31
CA LYS A 162 -6.11 -4.36 21.48
C LYS A 162 -5.42 -5.00 20.28
N SER A 163 -5.95 -6.12 19.79
CA SER A 163 -5.54 -6.68 18.50
C SER A 163 -5.72 -5.67 17.36
N SER A 164 -5.01 -5.87 16.25
CA SER A 164 -5.21 -5.05 15.06
C SER A 164 -6.62 -5.19 14.49
N VAL A 165 -7.02 -4.21 13.66
CA VAL A 165 -8.09 -4.42 12.69
C VAL A 165 -7.67 -5.60 11.79
N PRO A 166 -8.58 -6.54 11.46
CA PRO A 166 -8.18 -7.67 10.65
C PRO A 166 -7.88 -7.29 9.21
N VAL A 167 -6.96 -8.04 8.62
CA VAL A 167 -6.83 -8.14 7.17
C VAL A 167 -7.76 -9.23 6.66
N LYS A 168 -8.58 -8.90 5.66
CA LYS A 168 -9.50 -9.84 5.00
C LYS A 168 -8.80 -10.50 3.81
N ILE A 169 -8.70 -11.82 3.80
CA ILE A 169 -8.20 -12.59 2.65
C ILE A 169 -9.36 -13.37 2.04
N VAL A 170 -9.70 -13.09 0.80
CA VAL A 170 -10.75 -13.80 0.06
C VAL A 170 -10.08 -14.81 -0.87
N TYR A 171 -10.31 -16.09 -0.64
CA TYR A 171 -9.84 -17.17 -1.50
C TYR A 171 -11.01 -17.73 -2.31
N HIS A 172 -10.93 -17.63 -3.63
CA HIS A 172 -11.95 -18.17 -4.51
C HIS A 172 -11.34 -18.77 -5.77
N ALA A 173 -12.10 -19.64 -6.44
CA ALA A 173 -11.79 -20.04 -7.81
C ALA A 173 -11.71 -18.81 -8.70
N SER A 174 -10.67 -18.73 -9.54
CA SER A 174 -10.62 -17.72 -10.58
C SER A 174 -11.85 -17.88 -11.48
N ASN A 175 -12.90 -17.10 -11.22
CA ASN A 175 -14.05 -16.99 -12.11
C ASN A 175 -13.72 -16.11 -13.32
N ALA A 176 -12.54 -15.47 -13.32
CA ALA A 176 -11.91 -15.16 -14.58
C ALA A 176 -11.69 -16.51 -15.26
N GLN A 177 -12.62 -16.84 -16.18
CA GLN A 177 -12.24 -17.50 -17.43
C GLN A 177 -10.86 -16.96 -17.80
N PRO A 178 -9.89 -17.79 -18.27
CA PRO A 178 -8.71 -17.25 -18.93
C PRO A 178 -9.26 -16.15 -19.81
N ILE A 179 -8.84 -14.89 -19.61
CA ILE A 179 -9.39 -13.80 -20.41
C ILE A 179 -9.08 -14.27 -21.83
N LYS A 180 -10.09 -14.80 -22.53
CA LYS A 180 -10.08 -14.87 -23.96
C LYS A 180 -10.19 -13.39 -24.23
N LEU A 181 -9.03 -12.75 -24.41
CA LEU A 181 -8.98 -11.43 -24.99
C LEU A 181 -9.72 -11.61 -26.28
N GLY A 182 -10.99 -11.19 -26.25
CA GLY A 182 -12.00 -11.65 -27.19
C GLY A 182 -11.55 -11.33 -28.59
N GLU A 183 -12.21 -11.96 -29.55
CA GLU A 183 -12.14 -11.49 -30.92
C GLU A 183 -12.43 -9.99 -30.92
N CYS A 184 -11.48 -9.21 -31.43
CA CYS A 184 -11.58 -7.77 -31.50
C CYS A 184 -11.52 -7.35 -32.95
N PHE A 185 -12.27 -6.30 -33.30
CA PHE A 185 -12.29 -5.73 -34.65
C PHE A 185 -11.76 -4.30 -34.66
N LYS A 186 -11.57 -3.71 -33.48
CA LYS A 186 -10.98 -2.38 -33.25
C LYS A 186 -10.50 -2.25 -31.81
N ASN A 187 -9.64 -1.26 -31.55
CA ASN A 187 -9.05 -1.03 -30.22
C ASN A 187 -10.09 -0.77 -29.12
N SER A 188 -11.25 -0.19 -29.45
CA SER A 188 -12.32 0.06 -28.48
C SER A 188 -13.01 -1.20 -27.96
N ASP A 189 -12.80 -2.35 -28.61
CA ASP A 189 -13.36 -3.63 -28.18
C ASP A 189 -12.52 -4.25 -27.05
N CYS A 190 -11.33 -3.70 -26.80
CA CYS A 190 -10.40 -4.16 -25.78
C CYS A 190 -10.57 -3.37 -24.47
N TYR A 191 -10.31 -4.04 -23.34
CA TYR A 191 -10.24 -3.37 -22.04
C TYR A 191 -9.10 -2.34 -22.01
N THR A 192 -9.22 -1.34 -21.13
CA THR A 192 -8.17 -0.34 -20.88
C THR A 192 -6.82 -1.01 -20.61
N GLY A 193 -5.78 -0.58 -21.32
CA GLY A 193 -4.42 -1.17 -21.27
C GLY A 193 -4.16 -2.27 -22.30
N TYR A 194 -5.14 -2.57 -23.16
CA TYR A 194 -5.01 -3.52 -24.25
C TYR A 194 -5.35 -2.86 -25.59
N PHE A 195 -4.78 -3.37 -26.67
CA PHE A 195 -5.08 -2.96 -28.04
C PHE A 195 -5.47 -4.16 -28.88
N CYS A 196 -6.20 -3.93 -29.97
CA CYS A 196 -6.61 -5.00 -30.86
C CYS A 196 -5.51 -5.29 -31.88
N ASN A 197 -4.93 -6.49 -31.83
CA ASN A 197 -4.09 -6.96 -32.92
C ASN A 197 -4.99 -7.46 -34.05
N LEU A 198 -5.25 -6.58 -35.01
CA LEU A 198 -6.13 -6.86 -36.16
C LEU A 198 -5.68 -8.03 -37.04
N ASN A 199 -4.40 -8.44 -36.97
CA ASN A 199 -3.93 -9.61 -37.72
C ASN A 199 -4.38 -10.94 -37.10
N LEU A 200 -4.57 -10.94 -35.78
CA LEU A 200 -4.94 -12.13 -35.01
C LEU A 200 -6.36 -12.04 -34.44
N ASN A 201 -7.03 -10.89 -34.61
CA ASN A 201 -8.26 -10.52 -33.93
C ASN A 201 -8.17 -10.82 -32.43
N GLU A 202 -7.07 -10.45 -31.78
CA GLU A 202 -6.84 -10.75 -30.37
C GLU A 202 -6.47 -9.45 -29.66
N CYS A 203 -7.14 -9.12 -28.56
CA CYS A 203 -6.66 -8.03 -27.72
C CYS A 203 -5.29 -8.44 -27.11
N ARG A 204 -4.31 -7.54 -27.09
CA ARG A 204 -2.98 -7.75 -26.51
C ARG A 204 -2.61 -6.60 -25.60
N VAL A 205 -1.77 -6.85 -24.61
CA VAL A 205 -1.28 -5.80 -23.69
C VAL A 205 -0.57 -4.75 -24.52
N ILE A 206 -0.87 -3.47 -24.28
CA ILE A 206 -0.13 -2.37 -24.93
C ILE A 206 1.31 -2.40 -24.38
N ALA A 207 2.25 -2.79 -25.22
CA ALA A 207 3.66 -2.70 -24.91
C ALA A 207 4.14 -1.31 -25.30
N TYR A 208 4.79 -0.63 -24.37
CA TYR A 208 5.38 0.69 -24.61
C TYR A 208 6.87 0.55 -24.85
N GLN A 209 7.35 1.11 -25.96
CA GLN A 209 8.76 1.16 -26.31
C GLN A 209 9.22 2.62 -26.34
N CYS A 210 10.44 2.84 -25.89
CA CYS A 210 11.07 4.16 -25.95
C CYS A 210 11.74 4.35 -27.30
N ASP A 211 11.45 5.48 -27.92
CA ASP A 211 12.09 5.99 -29.13
C ASP A 211 12.53 7.43 -28.84
N ALA A 212 13.71 7.56 -28.25
CA ALA A 212 14.24 8.82 -27.72
C ALA A 212 13.26 9.52 -26.75
N GLN A 213 12.79 10.73 -27.07
CA GLN A 213 11.83 11.48 -26.26
C GLN A 213 10.37 11.03 -26.44
N PHE A 214 10.13 9.93 -27.14
CA PHE A 214 8.77 9.45 -27.39
C PHE A 214 8.53 8.07 -26.78
N VAL A 215 7.37 7.89 -26.18
CA VAL A 215 6.81 6.57 -25.86
C VAL A 215 5.92 6.15 -27.02
N ARG A 216 6.26 5.03 -27.68
CA ARG A 216 5.41 4.42 -28.70
C ARG A 216 4.71 3.21 -28.11
N GLY A 217 3.38 3.26 -28.06
CA GLY A 217 2.55 2.11 -27.76
C GLY A 217 2.44 1.19 -28.99
N SER A 218 2.33 -0.12 -28.74
CA SER A 218 2.05 -1.11 -29.78
C SER A 218 0.68 -0.92 -30.46
N ASP A 219 -0.18 -0.08 -29.88
CA ASP A 219 -1.44 0.39 -30.45
C ASP A 219 -1.27 1.50 -31.51
N GLY A 220 -0.03 1.92 -31.77
CA GLY A 220 0.31 3.01 -32.68
C GLY A 220 0.25 4.39 -32.04
N ASN A 221 -0.17 4.50 -30.78
CA ASN A 221 -0.16 5.79 -30.08
C ASN A 221 1.27 6.22 -29.77
N LYS A 222 1.51 7.53 -29.85
CA LYS A 222 2.81 8.15 -29.59
C LYS A 222 2.62 9.27 -28.58
N PHE A 223 3.38 9.20 -27.48
CA PHE A 223 3.38 10.21 -26.43
C PHE A 223 4.72 10.93 -26.43
N ASP A 224 4.69 12.25 -26.38
CA ASP A 224 5.88 13.09 -26.26
C ASP A 224 6.24 13.27 -24.78
N CYS A 225 7.45 12.88 -24.40
CA CYS A 225 7.98 12.98 -23.04
C CYS A 225 8.71 14.30 -22.77
N THR A 226 8.87 15.15 -23.78
CA THR A 226 9.57 16.43 -23.69
C THR A 226 9.06 17.25 -22.47
N PRO A 227 9.95 17.77 -21.60
CA PRO A 227 11.41 17.89 -21.76
C PRO A 227 12.24 16.67 -21.30
N TYR A 228 11.62 15.56 -20.92
CA TYR A 228 12.29 14.36 -20.41
C TYR A 228 12.46 13.29 -21.50
N MET A 229 13.44 12.40 -21.31
CA MET A 229 13.58 11.19 -22.12
C MET A 229 12.59 10.09 -21.71
N CYS A 230 12.34 9.17 -22.64
CA CYS A 230 11.66 7.92 -22.32
C CYS A 230 12.67 6.88 -21.81
N GLN A 231 12.33 6.19 -20.72
CA GLN A 231 13.08 5.02 -20.24
C GLN A 231 12.13 3.90 -19.81
N ALA A 232 12.45 2.66 -20.16
CA ALA A 232 11.66 1.47 -19.81
C ALA A 232 10.16 1.56 -20.18
N GLY A 233 9.85 2.20 -21.32
CA GLY A 233 8.48 2.35 -21.82
C GLY A 233 7.67 3.45 -21.15
N GLN A 234 8.30 4.33 -20.36
CA GLN A 234 7.61 5.43 -19.67
C GLN A 234 8.40 6.73 -19.79
N CYS A 235 7.71 7.87 -19.78
CA CYS A 235 8.34 9.17 -19.68
C CYS A 235 8.95 9.34 -18.28
N LEU A 236 10.23 9.73 -18.23
CA LEU A 236 10.83 10.13 -16.97
C LEU A 236 10.12 11.37 -16.42
N LYS A 237 10.16 11.52 -15.09
CA LYS A 237 9.57 12.67 -14.38
C LYS A 237 10.61 13.53 -13.67
N THR A 238 11.81 12.99 -13.56
CA THR A 238 12.97 13.58 -12.90
C THR A 238 14.21 13.17 -13.68
N CYS A 239 15.27 13.97 -13.60
CA CYS A 239 16.57 13.66 -14.20
C CYS A 239 17.64 13.54 -13.12
N ALA A 240 18.62 12.68 -13.38
CA ALA A 240 19.87 12.59 -12.64
C ALA A 240 21.05 13.13 -13.47
N SER A 241 20.90 13.17 -14.80
CA SER A 241 21.91 13.62 -15.75
C SER A 241 21.28 14.30 -16.97
N VAL A 242 22.11 14.91 -17.83
CA VAL A 242 21.65 15.49 -19.10
C VAL A 242 21.06 14.45 -20.06
N ASP A 243 21.50 13.19 -19.97
CA ASP A 243 21.02 12.10 -20.83
C ASP A 243 19.55 11.71 -20.52
N ASP A 244 19.03 12.12 -19.37
CA ASP A 244 17.63 11.95 -19.00
C ASP A 244 16.72 13.03 -19.59
N CYS A 245 17.29 14.03 -20.26
CA CYS A 245 16.58 15.18 -20.82
C CYS A 245 16.55 15.13 -22.35
N ALA A 246 15.37 15.40 -22.92
CA ALA A 246 15.22 15.51 -24.36
C ALA A 246 15.95 16.78 -24.85
N PRO A 247 16.87 16.69 -25.83
CA PRO A 247 17.56 17.87 -26.35
C PRO A 247 16.57 18.93 -26.85
N PRO A 248 16.78 20.23 -26.57
CA PRO A 248 17.96 20.85 -25.93
C PRO A 248 17.87 21.05 -24.40
N ALA A 249 16.97 20.37 -23.70
CA ALA A 249 16.85 20.52 -22.25
C ALA A 249 18.06 19.93 -21.49
N VAL A 250 18.37 20.50 -20.32
CA VAL A 250 19.44 20.04 -19.43
C VAL A 250 18.90 19.77 -18.03
N CYS A 251 19.55 18.87 -17.28
CA CYS A 251 19.14 18.56 -15.92
C CYS A 251 19.68 19.58 -14.91
N ASN A 252 18.78 20.22 -14.14
CA ASN A 252 19.16 21.15 -13.08
C ASN A 252 19.40 20.43 -11.73
N GLN A 253 19.88 21.17 -10.72
CA GLN A 253 20.15 20.62 -9.39
C GLN A 253 18.90 20.15 -8.62
N GLU A 254 17.70 20.55 -9.06
CA GLU A 254 16.42 20.07 -8.50
C GLU A 254 15.96 18.75 -9.12
N GLY A 255 16.74 18.18 -10.06
CA GLY A 255 16.36 16.98 -10.79
C GLY A 255 15.26 17.21 -11.82
N LYS A 256 15.18 18.42 -12.39
CA LYS A 256 14.23 18.78 -13.46
C LYS A 256 14.96 19.09 -14.77
N CYS A 257 14.39 18.63 -15.88
CA CYS A 257 14.85 19.04 -17.21
C CYS A 257 14.33 20.44 -17.54
N VAL A 258 15.23 21.37 -17.82
CA VAL A 258 14.93 22.78 -18.12
C VAL A 258 15.60 23.23 -19.42
N TYR A 259 14.96 24.15 -20.13
CA TYR A 259 15.56 24.81 -21.28
C TYR A 259 16.44 25.98 -20.81
N LEU A 260 17.67 26.06 -21.31
CA LEU A 260 18.52 27.22 -21.06
C LEU A 260 17.98 28.44 -21.83
N PRO A 261 18.00 29.65 -21.24
CA PRO A 261 17.64 30.87 -21.96
C PRO A 261 18.57 31.05 -23.16
N ASP A 262 18.00 31.30 -24.35
CA ASP A 262 18.73 31.48 -25.61
C ASP A 262 19.78 32.58 -25.42
N GLN A 263 21.08 32.24 -25.54
CA GLN A 263 22.21 33.15 -25.29
C GLN A 263 22.48 34.09 -26.50
N ARG A 264 21.48 34.29 -27.36
CA ARG A 264 21.55 35.22 -28.49
C ARG A 264 20.96 36.56 -28.09
N GLU A 265 21.75 37.34 -27.34
CA GLU A 265 21.60 38.80 -27.23
C GLU A 265 22.54 39.50 -28.22
#